data_AF-A0A950N5H0-F1
#
_entry.id   AF-A0A950N5H0-F1
#
_cell.length_a   1.000
_cell.length_b   1.000
_cell.length_c   1.000
_cell.angle_alpha   90.00
_cell.angle_beta   90.00
_cell.angle_gamma   90.00
#
_symmetry.space_group_name_H-M   'P 1'
#
loop_
_entity.id
_entity.type
_entity.pdbx_description
1 polymer ?
#
loop_
_entity_poly.entity_id
_entity_poly.type
_entity_poly.pdbx_seq_one_letter_code
_entity_poly.pdbx_strand_id
1 'polypeptide(L)'
;VVALLYTSISLLTSIENVFNRIWGIKNPRTILRRLTVYWTFLTLSPVLLAASLSMTGVVQSNKLYLWLTTHVPYFGTATLVLTPFIVAWVMFTGFYVFMPNTRVHPGAALIGALISGTAWEGMKTVYFWYNTHVVTNYKFYGSLGTIPVFLLWIYLSWIIVLFGAEVAFAAQHVNTYRREIEQMRLSAADRDRLALVVAMEVVRPFIAGAAPPTGETVALRLSSPVRVVNEILYELSSQGILRTVTLTDQKDVGYLPARDPSVTTARDVVHAVRTYGDQGALPPGEDAEAVYKLLDQAEAEAMGPLAAVSLRELASRPPAPTALPAVAETRNPAAAPPVPGTGPA
;
A
#
# COMPACT_ATOMS: atom_id res chain seq x y z
N VAL A 1 16.71 -33.72 14.78
CA VAL A 1 16.95 -32.28 15.07
C VAL A 1 17.03 -31.45 13.79
N VAL A 2 17.94 -31.78 12.85
CA VAL A 2 18.10 -31.03 11.59
C VAL A 2 16.81 -30.93 10.76
N ALA A 3 16.09 -32.05 10.58
CA ALA A 3 14.82 -32.06 9.86
C ALA A 3 13.75 -31.16 10.52
N LEU A 4 13.76 -31.08 11.85
CA LEU A 4 12.79 -30.29 12.63
C LEU A 4 13.09 -28.78 12.51
N LEU A 5 14.38 -28.42 12.54
CA LEU A 5 14.81 -27.03 12.27
C LEU A 5 14.45 -26.62 10.83
N TYR A 6 14.66 -27.51 9.86
CA TYR A 6 14.32 -27.24 8.46
C TYR A 6 12.83 -27.01 8.27
N THR A 7 11.97 -27.87 8.84
CA THR A 7 10.52 -27.72 8.71
C THR A 7 10.01 -26.47 9.42
N SER A 8 10.55 -26.12 10.59
CA SER A 8 10.21 -24.87 11.28
C SER A 8 10.58 -23.63 10.46
N ILE A 9 11.79 -23.59 9.88
CA ILE A 9 12.24 -22.47 9.04
C ILE A 9 11.40 -22.35 7.76
N SER A 10 11.06 -23.49 7.15
CA SER A 10 10.20 -23.54 5.96
C SER A 10 8.79 -23.01 6.24
N LEU A 11 8.17 -23.44 7.35
CA LEU A 11 6.85 -22.99 7.75
C LEU A 11 6.83 -21.48 8.01
N LEU A 12 7.82 -20.96 8.75
CA LEU A 12 7.93 -19.52 9.01
C LEU A 12 8.15 -18.72 7.72
N THR A 13 8.97 -19.23 6.80
CA THR A 13 9.17 -18.62 5.47
C THR A 13 7.87 -18.56 4.68
N SER A 14 7.08 -19.62 4.68
CA SER A 14 5.77 -19.64 4.02
C SER A 14 4.82 -18.60 4.61
N ILE A 15 4.76 -18.46 5.94
CA ILE A 15 3.90 -17.45 6.57
C ILE A 15 4.36 -16.04 6.20
N GLU A 16 5.66 -15.74 6.27
CA GLU A 16 6.16 -14.41 5.85
C GLU A 16 5.87 -14.14 4.38
N ASN A 17 5.97 -15.13 3.50
CA ASN A 17 5.63 -14.95 2.08
C ASN A 17 4.15 -14.63 1.87
N VAL A 18 3.24 -15.24 2.64
CA VAL A 18 1.81 -14.91 2.60
C VAL A 18 1.57 -13.48 3.08
N PHE A 19 2.21 -13.07 4.18
CA PHE A 19 2.13 -11.69 4.67
C PHE A 19 2.72 -10.71 3.64
N ASN A 20 3.91 -10.97 3.12
CA ASN A 20 4.52 -10.13 2.08
C ASN A 20 3.64 -10.05 0.84
N ARG A 21 2.92 -11.12 0.48
CA ARG A 21 1.95 -11.12 -0.63
C ARG A 21 0.72 -10.25 -0.33
N ILE A 22 0.14 -10.34 0.88
CA ILE A 22 -0.94 -9.45 1.33
C ILE A 22 -0.49 -7.98 1.25
N TRP A 23 0.75 -7.71 1.65
CA TRP A 23 1.35 -6.38 1.63
C TRP A 23 1.99 -5.98 0.28
N GLY A 24 1.90 -6.81 -0.77
CA GLY A 24 2.40 -6.51 -2.12
C GLY A 24 3.93 -6.43 -2.29
N ILE A 25 4.71 -7.01 -1.37
CA ILE A 25 6.18 -6.88 -1.33
C ILE A 25 6.84 -7.96 -2.17
N LYS A 26 7.65 -7.56 -3.16
CA LYS A 26 8.36 -8.48 -4.07
C LYS A 26 9.75 -8.92 -3.57
N ASN A 27 10.34 -8.22 -2.59
CA ASN A 27 11.70 -8.49 -2.10
C ASN A 27 11.69 -9.10 -0.68
N PRO A 28 12.12 -10.37 -0.50
CA PRO A 28 12.23 -10.98 0.81
C PRO A 28 13.41 -10.43 1.63
N ARG A 29 13.30 -10.48 2.97
CA ARG A 29 14.40 -10.12 3.89
C ARG A 29 15.59 -11.08 3.76
N THR A 30 16.79 -10.61 4.11
CA THR A 30 17.97 -11.46 4.32
C THR A 30 17.73 -12.47 5.46
N ILE A 31 18.16 -13.72 5.28
CA ILE A 31 17.94 -14.87 6.19
C ILE A 31 18.30 -14.57 7.66
N LEU A 32 19.38 -13.83 7.92
CA LEU A 32 19.83 -13.46 9.27
C LEU A 32 18.85 -12.55 10.04
N ARG A 33 18.25 -11.58 9.34
CA ARG A 33 17.25 -10.66 9.92
C ARG A 33 15.93 -11.40 10.17
N ARG A 34 15.58 -12.31 9.27
CA ARG A 34 14.43 -13.22 9.40
C ARG A 34 14.57 -14.12 10.63
N LEU A 35 15.76 -14.69 10.86
CA LEU A 35 16.06 -15.49 12.06
C LEU A 35 15.82 -14.71 13.36
N THR A 36 16.24 -13.45 13.43
CA THR A 36 16.14 -12.61 14.64
C THR A 36 14.68 -12.30 14.98
N VAL A 37 13.87 -11.91 13.98
CA VAL A 37 12.43 -11.65 14.17
C VAL A 37 11.69 -12.93 14.58
N TYR A 38 12.04 -14.05 13.95
CA TYR A 38 11.44 -15.34 14.26
C TYR A 38 11.81 -15.85 15.65
N TRP A 39 13.04 -15.65 16.10
CA TRP A 39 13.47 -15.97 17.46
C TRP A 39 12.68 -15.18 18.50
N THR A 40 12.44 -13.89 18.25
CA THR A 40 11.59 -13.07 19.12
C THR A 40 10.17 -13.63 19.17
N PHE A 41 9.53 -13.96 18.05
CA PHE A 41 8.19 -14.54 18.09
C PHE A 41 8.15 -15.93 18.73
N LEU A 42 9.13 -16.78 18.47
CA LEU A 42 9.20 -18.13 19.02
C LEU A 42 9.33 -18.13 20.55
N THR A 43 10.02 -17.15 21.11
CA THR A 43 10.24 -17.02 22.57
C THR A 43 9.15 -16.18 23.24
N LEU A 44 8.76 -15.07 22.61
CA LEU A 44 7.79 -14.14 23.17
C LEU A 44 6.37 -14.71 23.11
N SER A 45 6.03 -15.52 22.09
CA SER A 45 4.67 -16.05 21.92
C SER A 45 4.27 -17.05 23.03
N PRO A 46 5.09 -18.05 23.41
CA PRO A 46 4.81 -18.90 24.57
C PRO A 46 4.78 -18.13 25.89
N VAL A 47 5.64 -17.13 26.07
CA VAL A 47 5.67 -16.28 27.27
C VAL A 47 4.39 -15.47 27.39
N LEU A 48 3.92 -14.88 26.29
CA LEU A 48 2.67 -14.12 26.23
C LEU A 48 1.44 -15.02 26.44
N LEU A 49 1.43 -16.24 25.87
CA LEU A 49 0.38 -17.23 26.12
C LEU A 49 0.37 -17.68 27.58
N ALA A 50 1.53 -17.99 28.15
CA ALA A 50 1.67 -18.35 29.56
C ALA A 50 1.25 -17.19 30.46
N ALA A 51 1.60 -15.95 30.12
CA ALA A 51 1.16 -14.76 30.82
C ALA A 51 -0.36 -14.56 30.71
N SER A 52 -0.96 -14.76 29.53
CA SER A 52 -2.41 -14.69 29.31
C SER A 52 -3.17 -15.71 30.15
N LEU A 53 -2.72 -16.97 30.15
CA LEU A 53 -3.30 -18.06 30.94
C LEU A 53 -3.11 -17.84 32.45
N SER A 54 -1.92 -17.40 32.86
CA SER A 54 -1.58 -17.15 34.26
C SER A 54 -2.28 -15.91 34.81
N MET A 55 -2.49 -14.87 34.00
CA MET A 55 -3.21 -13.66 34.41
C MET A 55 -4.64 -13.98 34.83
N THR A 56 -5.34 -14.87 34.14
CA THR A 56 -6.69 -15.28 34.56
C THR A 56 -6.68 -15.90 35.95
N GLY A 57 -5.69 -16.74 36.28
CA GLY A 57 -5.55 -17.36 37.61
C GLY A 57 -5.04 -16.41 38.70
N VAL A 58 -4.09 -15.52 38.36
CA VAL A 58 -3.50 -14.53 39.29
C VAL A 58 -4.49 -13.41 39.60
N VAL A 59 -5.25 -12.93 38.61
CA VAL A 59 -6.29 -11.91 38.82
C VAL A 59 -7.35 -12.46 39.77
N GLN A 60 -7.83 -13.69 39.58
CA GLN A 60 -8.83 -14.30 40.47
C GLN A 60 -8.35 -14.52 41.91
N SER A 61 -7.03 -14.71 42.11
CA SER A 61 -6.43 -14.95 43.44
C SER A 61 -5.92 -13.68 44.13
N ASN A 62 -5.95 -12.53 43.46
CA ASN A 62 -5.44 -11.28 44.01
C ASN A 62 -6.46 -10.61 44.96
N LYS A 63 -6.00 -10.20 46.15
CA LYS A 63 -6.81 -9.46 47.13
C LYS A 63 -7.36 -8.14 46.58
N LEU A 64 -6.62 -7.49 45.66
CA LEU A 64 -7.07 -6.26 44.99
C LEU A 64 -8.29 -6.54 44.09
N TYR A 65 -8.29 -7.66 43.36
CA TYR A 65 -9.42 -8.07 42.54
C TYR A 65 -10.65 -8.45 43.38
N LEU A 66 -10.44 -9.17 44.49
CA LEU A 66 -11.51 -9.52 45.43
C LEU A 66 -12.14 -8.25 46.04
N TRP A 67 -11.33 -7.24 46.35
CA TRP A 67 -11.77 -5.94 46.84
C TRP A 67 -12.53 -5.13 45.77
N LEU A 68 -12.01 -5.07 44.54
CA LEU A 68 -12.66 -4.38 43.42
C LEU A 68 -14.00 -5.03 43.03
N THR A 69 -14.10 -6.36 43.05
CA THR A 69 -15.37 -7.06 42.76
C THR A 69 -16.40 -6.94 43.88
N THR A 70 -15.98 -6.76 45.13
CA THR A 70 -16.91 -6.52 46.25
C THR A 70 -17.38 -5.07 46.34
N HIS A 71 -16.53 -4.08 46.03
CA HIS A 71 -16.87 -2.66 46.15
C HIS A 71 -17.38 -2.04 44.83
N VAL A 72 -16.96 -2.58 43.69
CA VAL A 72 -17.36 -2.10 42.34
C VAL A 72 -17.60 -3.32 41.43
N PRO A 73 -18.67 -4.10 41.67
CA PRO A 73 -18.88 -5.43 41.06
C PRO A 73 -18.86 -5.42 39.53
N TYR A 74 -19.41 -4.38 38.90
CA TYR A 74 -19.41 -4.22 37.44
C TYR A 74 -18.00 -3.97 36.87
N PHE A 75 -17.13 -3.25 37.58
CA PHE A 75 -15.77 -2.98 37.12
C PHE A 75 -14.86 -4.20 37.33
N GLY A 76 -14.98 -4.87 38.47
CA GLY A 76 -14.21 -6.09 38.75
C GLY A 76 -14.50 -7.22 37.77
N THR A 77 -15.79 -7.45 37.44
CA THR A 77 -16.19 -8.45 36.42
C THR A 77 -15.75 -8.06 35.01
N ALA A 78 -15.88 -6.79 34.62
CA ALA A 78 -15.38 -6.30 33.34
C ALA A 78 -13.86 -6.52 33.19
N THR A 79 -13.09 -6.33 34.26
CA THR A 79 -11.62 -6.51 34.22
C THR A 79 -11.24 -7.94 33.86
N LEU A 80 -11.92 -8.95 34.42
CA LEU A 80 -11.67 -10.36 34.08
C LEU A 80 -12.02 -10.70 32.64
N VAL A 81 -13.13 -10.15 32.14
CA VAL A 81 -13.58 -10.41 30.77
C VAL A 81 -12.67 -9.71 29.77
N LEU A 82 -12.26 -8.46 30.02
CA LEU A 82 -11.48 -7.67 29.06
C LEU A 82 -9.99 -8.00 29.05
N THR A 83 -9.41 -8.45 30.17
CA THR A 83 -7.97 -8.78 30.26
C THR A 83 -7.50 -9.73 29.14
N PRO A 84 -8.12 -10.90 28.89
CA PRO A 84 -7.68 -11.79 27.83
C PRO A 84 -7.79 -11.14 26.43
N PHE A 85 -8.84 -10.35 26.17
CA PHE A 85 -8.99 -9.63 24.90
C PHE A 85 -7.90 -8.58 24.71
N ILE A 86 -7.57 -7.79 25.74
CA ILE A 86 -6.50 -6.79 25.67
C ILE A 86 -5.15 -7.47 25.37
N VAL A 87 -4.84 -8.58 26.06
CA VAL A 87 -3.62 -9.34 25.80
C VAL A 87 -3.60 -9.85 24.35
N ALA A 88 -4.72 -10.39 23.86
CA ALA A 88 -4.84 -10.84 22.49
C ALA A 88 -4.65 -9.70 21.48
N TRP A 89 -5.29 -8.55 21.68
CA TRP A 89 -5.16 -7.39 20.79
C TRP A 89 -3.73 -6.87 20.73
N VAL A 90 -3.03 -6.79 21.88
CA VAL A 90 -1.61 -6.41 21.91
C VAL A 90 -0.76 -7.43 21.14
N MET A 91 -1.02 -8.72 21.33
CA MET A 91 -0.32 -9.80 20.64
C MET A 91 -0.48 -9.73 19.12
N PHE A 92 -1.73 -9.64 18.65
CA PHE A 92 -2.04 -9.57 17.22
C PHE A 92 -1.52 -8.27 16.60
N THR A 93 -1.56 -7.15 17.32
CA THR A 93 -0.99 -5.88 16.85
C THR A 93 0.51 -6.02 16.63
N GLY A 94 1.25 -6.57 17.61
CA GLY A 94 2.68 -6.83 17.46
C GLY A 94 2.97 -7.78 16.29
N PHE A 95 2.19 -8.85 16.17
CA PHE A 95 2.29 -9.80 15.07
C PHE A 95 2.16 -9.11 13.70
N TYR A 96 1.13 -8.29 13.53
CA TYR A 96 0.87 -7.56 12.27
C TYR A 96 1.87 -6.44 11.98
N VAL A 97 2.47 -5.82 13.00
CA VAL A 97 3.50 -4.78 12.81
C VAL A 97 4.84 -5.38 12.42
N PHE A 98 5.27 -6.47 13.06
CA PHE A 98 6.63 -6.98 12.90
C PHE A 98 6.78 -8.05 11.81
N MET A 99 5.69 -8.76 11.48
CA MET A 99 5.74 -9.86 10.52
C MET A 99 6.00 -9.40 9.07
N PRO A 100 5.34 -8.35 8.55
CA PRO A 100 5.62 -7.89 7.19
C PRO A 100 7.02 -7.29 7.02
N ASN A 101 7.56 -7.36 5.80
CA ASN A 101 8.77 -6.62 5.45
C ASN A 101 8.53 -5.14 5.10
N THR A 102 7.51 -4.51 5.68
CA THR A 102 7.11 -3.11 5.42
C THR A 102 6.91 -2.33 6.72
N ARG A 103 6.81 -1.00 6.58
CA ARG A 103 6.37 -0.12 7.67
C ARG A 103 4.85 -0.18 7.79
N VAL A 104 4.38 -0.96 8.75
CA VAL A 104 2.96 -1.03 9.11
C VAL A 104 2.66 0.06 10.16
N HIS A 105 1.61 0.84 9.94
CA HIS A 105 1.17 1.83 10.92
C HIS A 105 0.48 1.11 12.10
N PRO A 106 0.90 1.35 13.35
CA PRO A 106 0.34 0.66 14.52
C PRO A 106 -1.19 0.81 14.66
N GLY A 107 -1.75 1.96 14.24
CA GLY A 107 -3.19 2.18 14.26
C GLY A 107 -3.97 1.26 13.32
N ALA A 108 -3.44 0.98 12.13
CA ALA A 108 -4.08 0.05 11.19
C ALA A 108 -3.92 -1.41 11.64
N ALA A 109 -2.75 -1.76 12.18
CA ALA A 109 -2.51 -3.05 12.82
C ALA A 109 -3.47 -3.31 13.99
N LEU A 110 -3.77 -2.28 14.79
CA LEU A 110 -4.71 -2.38 15.90
C LEU A 110 -6.13 -2.69 15.44
N ILE A 111 -6.58 -2.11 14.32
CA ILE A 111 -7.92 -2.41 13.76
C ILE A 111 -8.01 -3.89 13.35
N GLY A 112 -7.01 -4.40 12.63
CA GLY A 112 -6.95 -5.83 12.30
C GLY A 112 -6.87 -6.70 13.56
N ALA A 113 -6.10 -6.29 14.56
CA ALA A 113 -5.93 -7.00 15.82
C ALA A 113 -7.20 -7.02 16.68
N LEU A 114 -8.01 -5.96 16.64
CA LEU A 114 -9.29 -5.90 17.35
C LEU A 114 -10.25 -6.96 16.82
N ILE A 115 -10.35 -7.10 15.49
CA ILE A 115 -11.19 -8.10 14.85
C ILE A 115 -10.64 -9.51 15.12
N SER A 116 -9.36 -9.74 14.83
CA SER A 116 -8.77 -11.09 14.96
C SER A 116 -8.63 -11.53 16.40
N GLY A 117 -8.26 -10.65 17.33
CA GLY A 117 -8.18 -10.99 18.75
C GLY A 117 -9.55 -11.29 19.35
N THR A 118 -10.60 -10.57 18.95
CA THR A 118 -11.97 -10.88 19.38
C THR A 118 -12.46 -12.21 18.82
N ALA A 119 -12.22 -12.47 17.53
CA ALA A 119 -12.53 -13.76 16.92
C ALA A 119 -11.75 -14.91 17.58
N TRP A 120 -10.48 -14.67 17.94
CA TRP A 120 -9.63 -15.62 18.63
C TRP A 120 -10.15 -16.00 20.02
N GLU A 121 -10.58 -15.03 20.83
CA GLU A 121 -11.19 -15.30 22.14
C GLU A 121 -12.49 -16.11 22.02
N GLY A 122 -13.35 -15.76 21.05
CA GLY A 122 -14.57 -16.52 20.77
C GLY A 122 -14.27 -17.96 20.36
N MET A 123 -13.34 -18.13 19.43
CA MET A 123 -12.82 -19.43 19.00
C MET A 123 -12.32 -20.20 20.24
N LYS A 124 -11.53 -19.58 21.13
CA LYS A 124 -10.90 -20.27 22.29
C LYS A 124 -11.95 -20.85 23.21
N THR A 125 -12.99 -20.07 23.43
CA THR A 125 -14.14 -20.47 24.24
C THR A 125 -14.85 -21.68 23.62
N VAL A 126 -15.11 -21.66 22.30
CA VAL A 126 -15.72 -22.77 21.58
C VAL A 126 -14.89 -24.05 21.67
N TYR A 127 -13.57 -23.96 21.53
CA TYR A 127 -12.68 -25.11 21.64
C TYR A 127 -12.62 -25.70 23.03
N PHE A 128 -12.51 -24.86 24.06
CA PHE A 128 -12.52 -25.34 25.44
C PHE A 128 -13.86 -26.02 25.77
N TRP A 129 -14.98 -25.41 25.36
CA TRP A 129 -16.31 -25.99 25.51
C TRP A 129 -16.43 -27.35 24.80
N TYR A 130 -15.99 -27.44 23.54
CA TYR A 130 -16.04 -28.69 22.77
C TYR A 130 -15.18 -29.80 23.38
N ASN A 131 -13.96 -29.50 23.84
CA ASN A 131 -13.09 -30.50 24.47
C ASN A 131 -13.67 -31.02 25.80
N THR A 132 -14.22 -30.12 26.61
CA THR A 132 -14.80 -30.48 27.92
C THR A 132 -16.13 -31.25 27.79
N HIS A 133 -16.97 -30.93 26.80
CA HIS A 133 -18.32 -31.50 26.70
C HIS A 133 -18.45 -32.65 25.70
N VAL A 134 -17.67 -32.66 24.62
CA VAL A 134 -17.79 -33.66 23.55
C VAL A 134 -16.67 -34.68 23.68
N VAL A 135 -15.42 -34.23 23.56
CA VAL A 135 -14.24 -35.12 23.50
C VAL A 135 -14.09 -35.96 24.78
N THR A 136 -14.34 -35.35 25.95
CA THR A 136 -14.21 -36.03 27.26
C THR A 136 -15.36 -37.03 27.52
N ASN A 137 -16.55 -36.80 26.95
CA ASN A 137 -17.75 -37.60 27.23
C ASN A 137 -17.89 -38.82 26.29
N TYR A 138 -17.36 -38.78 25.06
CA TYR A 138 -17.43 -39.89 24.11
C TYR A 138 -16.23 -40.85 24.22
N LYS A 139 -16.38 -41.90 25.05
CA LYS A 139 -15.29 -42.84 25.41
C LYS A 139 -14.74 -43.71 24.26
N PHE A 140 -15.44 -43.87 23.14
CA PHE A 140 -14.99 -44.72 22.02
C PHE A 140 -13.88 -44.09 21.17
N TYR A 141 -13.85 -42.75 21.10
CA TYR A 141 -12.87 -41.98 20.30
C TYR A 141 -12.13 -40.91 21.12
N GLY A 142 -12.34 -40.84 22.44
CA GLY A 142 -12.00 -39.70 23.30
C GLY A 142 -10.63 -39.06 23.05
N SER A 143 -9.51 -39.77 23.18
CA SER A 143 -8.20 -39.15 22.94
C SER A 143 -7.85 -38.99 21.46
N LEU A 144 -8.27 -39.93 20.60
CA LEU A 144 -7.96 -39.90 19.16
C LEU A 144 -8.72 -38.77 18.43
N GLY A 145 -9.95 -38.46 18.84
CA GLY A 145 -10.76 -37.36 18.32
C GLY A 145 -10.20 -35.97 18.65
N THR A 146 -9.31 -35.87 19.65
CA THR A 146 -8.63 -34.61 19.98
C THR A 146 -7.74 -34.14 18.83
N ILE A 147 -7.12 -35.08 18.09
CA ILE A 147 -6.15 -34.74 17.03
C ILE A 147 -6.84 -34.00 15.86
N PRO A 148 -7.90 -34.51 15.21
CA PRO A 148 -8.59 -33.78 14.13
C PRO A 148 -9.14 -32.44 14.60
N VAL A 149 -9.66 -32.36 15.82
CA VAL A 149 -10.23 -31.15 16.40
C VAL A 149 -9.12 -30.11 16.64
N PHE A 150 -7.96 -30.53 17.12
CA PHE A 150 -6.79 -29.68 17.27
C PHE A 150 -6.22 -29.20 15.93
N LEU A 151 -6.26 -30.04 14.88
CA LEU A 151 -5.87 -29.63 13.53
C LEU A 151 -6.84 -28.61 12.94
N LEU A 152 -8.16 -28.83 13.09
CA LEU A 152 -9.19 -27.87 12.70
C LEU A 152 -9.02 -26.55 13.46
N TRP A 153 -8.72 -26.62 14.74
CA TRP A 153 -8.44 -25.47 15.60
C TRP A 153 -7.28 -24.64 15.05
N ILE A 154 -6.14 -25.26 14.72
CA ILE A 154 -4.99 -24.59 14.11
C ILE A 154 -5.36 -23.99 12.74
N TYR A 155 -6.13 -24.72 11.94
CA TYR A 155 -6.56 -24.24 10.63
C TYR A 155 -7.40 -22.97 10.73
N LEU A 156 -8.44 -22.97 11.58
CA LEU A 156 -9.29 -21.80 11.83
C LEU A 156 -8.51 -20.64 12.46
N SER A 157 -7.56 -20.96 13.34
CA SER A 157 -6.62 -20.01 13.94
C SER A 157 -5.85 -19.24 12.85
N TRP A 158 -5.34 -19.94 11.84
CA TRP A 158 -4.64 -19.30 10.71
C TRP A 158 -5.56 -18.45 9.85
N ILE A 159 -6.81 -18.87 9.61
CA ILE A 159 -7.79 -18.06 8.89
C ILE A 159 -8.02 -16.73 9.62
N ILE A 160 -8.22 -16.75 10.94
CA ILE A 160 -8.40 -15.54 11.75
C ILE A 160 -7.18 -14.62 11.65
N VAL A 161 -5.98 -15.19 11.76
CA VAL A 161 -4.72 -14.45 11.67
C VAL A 161 -4.59 -13.75 10.31
N LEU A 162 -4.81 -14.49 9.21
CA LEU A 162 -4.68 -13.97 7.85
C LEU A 162 -5.76 -12.94 7.52
N PHE A 163 -7.00 -13.20 7.94
CA PHE A 163 -8.11 -12.27 7.77
C PHE A 163 -7.82 -10.92 8.44
N GLY A 164 -7.31 -10.92 9.68
CA GLY A 164 -6.92 -9.68 10.36
C GLY A 164 -5.75 -8.96 9.71
N ALA A 165 -4.82 -9.71 9.09
CA ALA A 165 -3.73 -9.11 8.33
C ALA A 165 -4.24 -8.39 7.07
N GLU A 166 -5.22 -8.97 6.36
CA GLU A 166 -5.90 -8.32 5.24
C GLU A 166 -6.71 -7.11 5.70
N VAL A 167 -7.42 -7.19 6.83
CA VAL A 167 -8.12 -6.05 7.42
C VAL A 167 -7.15 -4.94 7.80
N ALA A 168 -6.01 -5.27 8.43
CA ALA A 168 -4.99 -4.28 8.78
C ALA A 168 -4.40 -3.61 7.54
N PHE A 169 -4.16 -4.39 6.47
CA PHE A 169 -3.73 -3.86 5.18
C PHE A 169 -4.80 -2.92 4.59
N ALA A 170 -6.07 -3.34 4.57
CA ALA A 170 -7.18 -2.54 4.08
C ALA A 170 -7.33 -1.25 4.90
N ALA A 171 -7.28 -1.32 6.23
CA ALA A 171 -7.36 -0.16 7.11
C ALA A 171 -6.19 0.82 6.91
N GLN A 172 -4.98 0.33 6.63
CA GLN A 172 -3.83 1.18 6.33
C GLN A 172 -3.96 1.86 4.96
N HIS A 173 -4.51 1.15 3.97
CA HIS A 173 -4.56 1.62 2.60
C HIS A 173 -5.93 2.20 2.20
N VAL A 174 -6.97 2.18 3.05
CA VAL A 174 -8.32 2.67 2.70
C VAL A 174 -8.33 4.17 2.38
N ASN A 175 -7.52 4.97 3.08
CA ASN A 175 -7.37 6.40 2.80
C ASN A 175 -6.54 6.65 1.52
N THR A 176 -5.63 5.74 1.19
CA THR A 176 -4.86 5.78 -0.06
C THR A 176 -5.71 5.31 -1.24
N TYR A 177 -6.53 4.26 -1.08
CA TYR A 177 -7.45 3.73 -2.08
C TYR A 177 -8.59 4.72 -2.38
N ARG A 178 -9.20 5.36 -1.35
CA ARG A 178 -10.17 6.42 -1.57
C ARG A 178 -9.54 7.65 -2.22
N ARG A 179 -8.33 8.06 -1.82
CA ARG A 179 -7.64 9.18 -2.50
C ARG A 179 -7.24 8.85 -3.93
N GLU A 180 -6.89 7.60 -4.22
CA GLU A 180 -6.53 7.17 -5.58
C GLU A 180 -7.74 7.00 -6.50
N ILE A 181 -8.90 6.67 -5.96
CA ILE A 181 -10.16 6.54 -6.71
C ILE A 181 -10.92 7.87 -6.78
N GLU A 182 -10.89 8.72 -5.74
CA GLU A 182 -11.64 9.98 -5.67
C GLU A 182 -10.84 11.24 -6.08
N GLN A 183 -9.49 11.26 -6.00
CA GLN A 183 -8.71 12.48 -6.31
C GLN A 183 -8.27 12.64 -7.78
N MET A 184 -8.65 11.75 -8.69
CA MET A 184 -8.30 11.98 -10.10
C MET A 184 -9.34 11.55 -11.14
N ARG A 185 -10.61 11.86 -10.89
CA ARG A 185 -11.51 12.18 -12.01
C ARG A 185 -11.16 13.58 -12.53
N LEU A 186 -10.04 13.68 -13.24
CA LEU A 186 -9.80 14.83 -14.10
C LEU A 186 -11.02 14.93 -15.03
N SER A 187 -11.55 16.14 -15.19
CA SER A 187 -12.47 16.38 -16.30
C SER A 187 -11.78 15.96 -17.59
N ALA A 188 -12.54 15.53 -18.61
CA ALA A 188 -11.97 15.17 -19.92
C ALA A 188 -11.02 16.29 -20.42
N ALA A 189 -11.42 17.55 -20.22
CA ALA A 189 -10.60 18.72 -20.55
C ALA A 189 -9.30 18.82 -19.74
N ASP A 190 -9.30 18.50 -18.45
CA ASP A 190 -8.08 18.56 -17.61
C ASP A 190 -7.13 17.40 -17.92
N ARG A 191 -7.69 16.25 -18.29
CA ARG A 191 -6.93 15.10 -18.76
C ARG A 191 -6.24 15.41 -20.08
N ASP A 192 -6.92 16.06 -21.03
CA ASP A 192 -6.32 16.49 -22.30
C ASP A 192 -5.17 17.49 -22.09
N ARG A 193 -5.37 18.47 -21.19
CA ARG A 193 -4.34 19.45 -20.82
C ARG A 193 -3.14 18.76 -20.21
N LEU A 194 -3.35 17.85 -19.25
CA LEU A 194 -2.27 17.11 -18.61
C LEU A 194 -1.54 16.22 -19.62
N ALA A 195 -2.25 15.57 -20.54
CA ALA A 195 -1.66 14.75 -21.59
C ALA A 195 -0.71 15.54 -22.50
N LEU A 196 -1.13 16.73 -22.94
CA LEU A 196 -0.29 17.63 -23.74
C LEU A 196 0.95 18.08 -22.97
N VAL A 197 0.78 18.46 -21.70
CA VAL A 197 1.90 18.90 -20.85
C VAL A 197 2.89 17.76 -20.58
N VAL A 198 2.40 16.54 -20.34
CA VAL A 198 3.22 15.34 -20.18
C VAL A 198 3.99 15.04 -21.48
N ALA A 199 3.33 15.10 -22.64
CA ALA A 199 3.98 14.90 -23.92
C ALA A 199 5.08 15.95 -24.18
N MET A 200 4.84 17.22 -23.82
CA MET A 200 5.83 18.30 -23.90
C MET A 200 7.06 18.04 -23.02
N GLU A 201 6.86 17.58 -21.77
CA GLU A 201 7.97 17.27 -20.85
C GLU A 201 8.83 16.10 -21.32
N VAL A 202 8.29 15.20 -22.16
CA VAL A 202 9.06 14.14 -22.82
C VAL A 202 9.79 14.65 -24.07
N VAL A 203 9.13 15.48 -24.88
CA VAL A 203 9.68 16.01 -26.13
C VAL A 203 10.80 17.04 -25.90
N ARG A 204 10.72 17.85 -24.84
CA ARG A 204 11.73 18.88 -24.52
C ARG A 204 13.14 18.32 -24.32
N PRO A 205 13.37 17.34 -23.41
CA PRO A 205 14.67 16.68 -23.28
C PRO A 205 15.14 16.03 -24.58
N PHE A 206 14.22 15.46 -25.35
CA PHE A 206 14.54 14.81 -26.63
C PHE A 206 15.10 15.81 -27.66
N ILE A 207 14.48 16.98 -27.82
CA ILE A 207 14.99 18.05 -28.71
C ILE A 207 16.34 18.55 -28.23
N ALA A 208 16.55 18.64 -26.91
CA ALA A 208 17.81 19.07 -26.31
C ALA A 208 18.92 18.01 -26.35
N GLY A 209 18.64 16.79 -26.82
CA GLY A 209 19.59 15.67 -26.81
C GLY A 209 19.93 15.16 -25.40
N ALA A 210 19.09 15.45 -24.41
CA ALA A 210 19.26 15.02 -23.02
C ALA A 210 18.73 13.60 -22.80
N ALA A 211 19.02 13.03 -21.63
CA ALA A 211 18.54 11.70 -21.26
C ALA A 211 16.99 11.64 -21.22
N PRO A 212 16.39 10.49 -21.60
CA PRO A 212 14.94 10.32 -21.56
C PRO A 212 14.41 10.43 -20.12
N PRO A 213 13.36 11.23 -19.87
CA PRO A 213 12.82 11.40 -18.54
C PRO A 213 12.07 10.13 -18.09
N THR A 214 12.17 9.82 -16.79
CA THR A 214 11.36 8.79 -16.13
C THR A 214 10.00 9.35 -15.74
N GLY A 215 9.00 8.48 -15.57
CA GLY A 215 7.66 8.89 -15.13
C GLY A 215 7.68 9.64 -13.79
N GLU A 216 8.57 9.26 -12.87
CA GLU A 216 8.80 9.96 -11.61
C GLU A 216 9.34 11.38 -11.83
N THR A 217 10.31 11.55 -12.74
CA THR A 217 10.89 12.87 -13.05
C THR A 217 9.85 13.81 -13.66
N VAL A 218 9.02 13.30 -14.58
CA VAL A 218 7.93 14.08 -15.20
C VAL A 218 6.91 14.49 -14.14
N ALA A 219 6.50 13.55 -13.28
CA ALA A 219 5.55 13.81 -12.20
C ALA A 219 6.04 14.86 -11.20
N LEU A 220 7.32 14.77 -10.80
CA LEU A 220 7.96 15.75 -9.91
C LEU A 220 7.97 17.15 -10.52
N ARG A 221 8.33 17.28 -11.81
CA ARG A 221 8.33 18.59 -12.50
C ARG A 221 6.95 19.22 -12.60
N LEU A 222 5.93 18.40 -12.84
CA LEU A 222 4.55 18.85 -12.98
C LEU A 222 3.83 19.01 -11.64
N SER A 223 4.50 18.77 -10.50
CA SER A 223 3.88 18.72 -9.17
C SER A 223 2.60 17.88 -9.14
N SER A 224 2.56 16.86 -9.99
CA SER A 224 1.37 16.04 -10.25
C SER A 224 1.60 14.63 -9.71
N PRO A 225 0.57 13.96 -9.17
CA PRO A 225 0.74 12.61 -8.65
C PRO A 225 1.26 11.62 -9.71
N VAL A 226 2.31 10.89 -9.34
CA VAL A 226 3.07 9.98 -10.21
C VAL A 226 2.17 8.99 -10.96
N ARG A 227 1.10 8.51 -10.32
CA ARG A 227 0.18 7.55 -10.91
C ARG A 227 -0.49 8.05 -12.19
N VAL A 228 -0.96 9.29 -12.21
CA VAL A 228 -1.74 9.79 -13.36
C VAL A 228 -0.83 10.21 -14.49
N VAL A 229 0.35 10.72 -14.17
CA VAL A 229 1.40 10.90 -15.16
C VAL A 229 1.79 9.55 -15.78
N ASN A 230 1.97 8.51 -14.98
CA ASN A 230 2.28 7.17 -15.50
C ASN A 230 1.15 6.55 -16.32
N GLU A 231 -0.11 6.78 -15.96
CA GLU A 231 -1.28 6.35 -16.72
C GLU A 231 -1.29 7.00 -18.11
N ILE A 232 -1.16 8.33 -18.17
CA ILE A 232 -1.07 9.07 -19.43
C ILE A 232 0.14 8.62 -20.27
N LEU A 233 1.32 8.44 -19.65
CA LEU A 233 2.52 7.97 -20.33
C LEU A 233 2.32 6.56 -20.90
N TYR A 234 1.63 5.69 -20.19
CA TYR A 234 1.29 4.34 -20.65
C TYR A 234 0.31 4.40 -21.82
N GLU A 235 -0.74 5.21 -21.74
CA GLU A 235 -1.73 5.40 -22.81
C GLU A 235 -1.08 5.91 -24.09
N LEU A 236 -0.29 6.98 -23.99
CA LEU A 236 0.47 7.51 -25.12
C LEU A 236 1.47 6.50 -25.68
N SER A 237 2.07 5.65 -24.84
CA SER A 237 2.94 4.58 -25.30
C SER A 237 2.17 3.47 -26.03
N SER A 238 0.98 3.12 -25.55
CA SER A 238 0.14 2.07 -26.16
C SER A 238 -0.39 2.48 -27.54
N GLN A 239 -0.64 3.78 -27.73
CA GLN A 239 -1.09 4.37 -29.00
C GLN A 239 0.06 4.72 -29.95
N GLY A 240 1.31 4.44 -29.57
CA GLY A 240 2.48 4.66 -30.42
C GLY A 240 2.85 6.15 -30.61
N ILE A 241 2.44 7.02 -29.69
CA ILE A 241 2.91 8.41 -29.60
C ILE A 241 4.26 8.45 -28.88
N LEU A 242 4.39 7.69 -27.79
CA LEU A 242 5.61 7.54 -27.01
C LEU A 242 6.15 6.10 -27.10
N ARG A 243 7.41 5.91 -26.75
CA ARG A 243 8.05 4.60 -26.62
C ARG A 243 8.89 4.53 -25.37
N THR A 244 8.87 3.37 -24.72
CA THR A 244 9.66 3.09 -23.54
C THR A 244 11.07 2.64 -23.92
N VAL A 245 12.05 3.09 -23.14
CA VAL A 245 13.45 2.66 -23.22
C VAL A 245 13.96 2.31 -21.83
N THR A 246 14.70 1.21 -21.73
CA THR A 246 15.35 0.81 -20.48
C THR A 246 16.63 1.63 -20.31
N LEU A 247 16.74 2.38 -19.22
CA LEU A 247 17.96 3.12 -18.90
C LEU A 247 19.09 2.17 -18.47
N THR A 248 20.33 2.63 -18.58
CA THR A 248 21.57 1.85 -18.33
C THR A 248 21.65 1.27 -16.92
N ASP A 249 20.92 1.87 -15.96
CA ASP A 249 20.69 1.30 -14.64
C ASP A 249 19.37 0.52 -14.68
N GLN A 250 19.47 -0.83 -14.68
CA GLN A 250 18.46 -1.81 -15.14
C GLN A 250 17.07 -1.81 -14.43
N LYS A 251 16.71 -0.75 -13.70
CA LYS A 251 15.45 -0.63 -12.96
C LYS A 251 14.52 0.48 -13.45
N ASP A 252 15.03 1.48 -14.18
CA ASP A 252 14.22 2.64 -14.56
C ASP A 252 13.83 2.63 -16.05
N VAL A 253 12.56 2.96 -16.30
CA VAL A 253 11.98 3.09 -17.65
C VAL A 253 11.88 4.56 -18.02
N GLY A 254 12.55 4.93 -19.10
CA GLY A 254 12.49 6.26 -19.71
C GLY A 254 11.51 6.29 -20.88
N TYR A 255 11.03 7.48 -21.21
CA TYR A 255 10.10 7.69 -22.33
C TYR A 255 10.73 8.57 -23.41
N LEU A 256 10.49 8.20 -24.66
CA LEU A 256 10.91 8.93 -25.86
C LEU A 256 9.74 9.10 -26.82
N PRO A 257 9.73 10.13 -27.68
CA PRO A 257 8.78 10.20 -28.80
C PRO A 257 8.97 9.01 -29.75
N ALA A 258 7.89 8.34 -30.13
CA ALA A 258 7.93 7.21 -31.06
C ALA A 258 7.98 7.65 -32.53
N ARG A 259 7.53 8.87 -32.81
CA ARG A 259 7.49 9.51 -34.13
C ARG A 259 8.17 10.87 -34.06
N ASP A 260 8.50 11.43 -35.23
CA ASP A 260 9.06 12.78 -35.30
C ASP A 260 8.11 13.79 -34.63
N PRO A 261 8.55 14.53 -33.58
CA PRO A 261 7.74 15.55 -32.92
C PRO A 261 7.32 16.71 -33.83
N SER A 262 7.96 16.87 -34.99
CA SER A 262 7.62 17.87 -36.00
C SER A 262 6.39 17.46 -36.83
N VAL A 263 6.13 16.15 -36.93
CA VAL A 263 4.97 15.58 -37.65
C VAL A 263 3.83 15.27 -36.69
N THR A 264 4.16 14.87 -35.46
CA THR A 264 3.16 14.54 -34.43
C THR A 264 2.51 15.82 -33.93
N THR A 265 1.19 15.91 -34.02
CA THR A 265 0.42 17.12 -33.67
C THR A 265 -0.14 17.06 -32.25
N ALA A 266 -0.56 18.21 -31.71
CA ALA A 266 -1.28 18.25 -30.43
C ALA A 266 -2.60 17.49 -30.49
N ARG A 267 -3.25 17.46 -31.67
CA ARG A 267 -4.45 16.64 -31.92
C ARG A 267 -4.16 15.16 -31.69
N ASP A 268 -3.06 14.64 -32.23
CA ASP A 268 -2.73 13.21 -32.14
C ASP A 268 -2.57 12.75 -30.68
N VAL A 269 -2.03 13.61 -29.82
CA VAL A 269 -1.89 13.34 -28.37
C VAL A 269 -3.24 13.27 -27.67
N VAL A 270 -4.10 14.26 -27.90
CA VAL A 270 -5.44 14.31 -27.29
C VAL A 270 -6.28 13.14 -27.79
N HIS A 271 -6.28 12.89 -29.10
CA HIS A 271 -6.98 11.76 -29.71
C HIS A 271 -6.51 10.42 -29.13
N ALA A 272 -5.20 10.22 -28.97
CA ALA A 272 -4.66 8.99 -28.39
C ALA A 272 -5.17 8.71 -26.96
N VAL A 273 -5.29 9.75 -26.12
CA VAL A 273 -5.78 9.58 -24.74
C VAL A 273 -7.29 9.37 -24.71
N ARG A 274 -8.05 10.04 -25.58
CA ARG A 274 -9.52 9.93 -25.63
C ARG A 274 -10.01 8.61 -26.22
N THR A 275 -9.33 8.06 -27.22
CA THR A 275 -9.68 6.77 -27.86
C THR A 275 -9.11 5.55 -27.13
N TYR A 276 -8.29 5.78 -26.11
CA TYR A 276 -7.75 4.69 -25.31
C TYR A 276 -8.86 3.92 -24.57
N GLY A 277 -8.96 2.63 -24.85
CA GLY A 277 -9.96 1.75 -24.25
C GLY A 277 -11.33 1.77 -24.92
N ASP A 278 -11.49 2.44 -26.07
CA ASP A 278 -12.69 2.30 -26.89
C ASP A 278 -12.74 0.89 -27.50
N GLN A 279 -13.64 0.06 -26.96
CA GLN A 279 -13.85 -1.33 -27.40
C GLN A 279 -15.12 -1.47 -28.26
N GLY A 280 -15.74 -0.37 -28.70
CA GLY A 280 -16.97 -0.43 -29.48
C GLY A 280 -18.16 -0.98 -28.68
N ALA A 281 -18.17 -0.78 -27.36
CA ALA A 281 -19.21 -1.27 -26.45
C ALA A 281 -20.50 -0.43 -26.48
N LEU A 282 -20.62 0.51 -27.42
CA LEU A 282 -21.75 1.41 -27.53
C LEU A 282 -22.99 0.68 -28.08
N PRO A 283 -24.20 1.03 -27.59
CA PRO A 283 -25.45 0.42 -28.06
C PRO A 283 -25.63 0.57 -29.59
N PRO A 284 -25.95 -0.52 -30.32
CA PRO A 284 -26.27 -0.45 -31.73
C PRO A 284 -27.67 0.14 -31.97
N GLY A 285 -27.85 0.91 -33.04
CA GLY A 285 -29.14 1.46 -33.47
C GLY A 285 -28.99 2.65 -34.41
N GLU A 286 -29.95 2.83 -35.33
CA GLU A 286 -29.90 3.89 -36.35
C GLU A 286 -29.93 5.31 -35.74
N ASP A 287 -30.79 5.52 -34.73
CA ASP A 287 -30.85 6.77 -33.96
C ASP A 287 -29.57 7.03 -33.16
N ALA A 288 -28.97 5.97 -32.59
CA ALA A 288 -27.72 6.06 -31.84
C ALA A 288 -26.55 6.40 -32.78
N GLU A 289 -26.52 5.83 -33.97
CA GLU A 289 -25.50 6.12 -34.99
C GLU A 289 -25.55 7.58 -35.45
N ALA A 290 -26.75 8.16 -35.57
CA ALA A 290 -26.91 9.58 -35.86
C ALA A 290 -26.32 10.47 -34.75
N VAL A 291 -26.52 10.09 -33.47
CA VAL A 291 -25.93 10.79 -32.31
C VAL A 291 -24.42 10.66 -32.29
N TYR A 292 -23.87 9.47 -32.56
CA TYR A 292 -22.42 9.26 -32.60
C TYR A 292 -21.78 10.09 -33.71
N LYS A 293 -22.35 10.08 -34.92
CA LYS A 293 -21.88 10.93 -36.03
C LYS A 293 -21.90 12.41 -35.69
N LEU A 294 -22.93 12.89 -34.99
CA LEU A 294 -23.02 14.28 -34.55
C LEU A 294 -21.89 14.64 -33.58
N LEU A 295 -21.62 13.77 -32.60
CA LEU A 295 -20.55 13.98 -31.61
C LEU A 295 -19.16 13.91 -32.26
N ASP A 296 -18.94 12.96 -33.17
CA ASP A 296 -17.68 12.84 -33.92
C ASP A 296 -17.41 14.09 -34.77
N GLN A 297 -18.44 14.66 -35.40
CA GLN A 297 -18.34 15.91 -36.15
C GLN A 297 -17.99 17.09 -35.25
N ALA A 298 -18.69 17.25 -34.13
CA ALA A 298 -18.41 18.32 -33.16
C ALA A 298 -16.99 18.21 -32.59
N GLU A 299 -16.53 16.99 -32.31
CA GLU A 299 -15.17 16.73 -31.84
C GLU A 299 -14.12 17.05 -32.91
N ALA A 300 -14.35 16.62 -34.17
CA ALA A 300 -13.46 16.93 -35.29
C ALA A 300 -13.29 18.44 -35.51
N GLU A 301 -14.38 19.20 -35.41
CA GLU A 301 -14.36 20.67 -35.48
C GLU A 301 -13.58 21.28 -34.30
N ALA A 302 -13.85 20.83 -33.08
CA ALA A 302 -13.17 21.32 -31.87
C ALA A 302 -11.66 21.01 -31.88
N MET A 303 -11.26 19.88 -32.46
CA MET A 303 -9.85 19.48 -32.63
C MET A 303 -9.18 20.13 -33.84
N GLY A 304 -9.91 20.89 -34.67
CA GLY A 304 -9.42 21.63 -35.83
C GLY A 304 -8.11 22.39 -35.56
N PRO A 305 -8.09 23.32 -34.59
CA PRO A 305 -6.90 24.12 -34.25
C PRO A 305 -5.69 23.30 -33.77
N LEU A 306 -5.92 22.14 -33.14
CA LEU A 306 -4.86 21.34 -32.54
C LEU A 306 -3.99 20.58 -33.56
N ALA A 307 -4.45 20.36 -34.80
CA ALA A 307 -3.58 19.77 -35.82
C ALA A 307 -2.66 20.75 -36.52
N ALA A 308 -2.93 22.06 -36.42
CA ALA A 308 -2.02 23.05 -36.98
C ALA A 308 -0.72 23.15 -36.15
N VAL A 309 -0.74 22.67 -34.90
CA VAL A 309 0.38 22.81 -33.96
C VAL A 309 1.08 21.48 -33.76
N SER A 310 2.37 21.43 -34.14
CA SER A 310 3.23 20.26 -33.88
C SER A 310 3.68 20.21 -32.42
N LEU A 311 3.98 19.02 -31.90
CA LEU A 311 4.54 18.87 -30.56
C LEU A 311 5.89 19.56 -30.41
N ARG A 312 6.69 19.59 -31.48
CA ARG A 312 7.95 20.34 -31.50
C ARG A 312 7.73 21.84 -31.31
N GLU A 313 6.78 22.41 -32.04
CA GLU A 313 6.45 23.83 -31.90
C GLU A 313 5.97 24.14 -30.48
N LEU A 314 5.07 23.31 -29.95
CA LEU A 314 4.54 23.47 -28.60
C LEU A 314 5.63 23.37 -27.52
N ALA A 315 6.52 22.38 -27.64
CA ALA A 315 7.63 22.14 -26.71
C ALA A 315 8.69 23.25 -26.76
N SER A 316 8.88 23.89 -27.92
CA SER A 316 9.87 24.96 -28.14
C SER A 316 9.45 26.33 -27.58
N ARG A 317 8.18 26.51 -27.22
CA ARG A 317 7.74 27.73 -26.53
C ARG A 317 8.32 27.76 -25.11
N PRO A 318 8.91 28.89 -24.69
CA PRO A 318 9.48 29.01 -23.35
C PRO A 318 8.40 28.73 -22.30
N PRO A 319 8.71 27.98 -21.23
CA PRO A 319 7.77 27.81 -20.13
C PRO A 319 7.39 29.19 -19.58
N ALA A 320 6.10 29.43 -19.34
CA ALA A 320 5.69 30.58 -18.54
C ALA A 320 6.48 30.58 -17.23
N PRO A 321 6.92 31.73 -16.70
CA PRO A 321 7.74 31.79 -15.50
C PRO A 321 6.94 31.24 -14.31
N THR A 322 7.06 29.94 -14.05
CA THR A 322 6.56 29.30 -12.85
C THR A 322 7.44 29.79 -11.73
N ALA A 323 6.92 30.68 -10.88
CA ALA A 323 7.55 31.08 -9.64
C ALA A 323 7.70 29.82 -8.76
N LEU A 324 8.85 29.16 -8.84
CA LEU A 324 9.32 28.27 -7.79
C LEU A 324 9.49 29.13 -6.54
N PRO A 325 8.86 28.81 -5.38
CA PRO A 325 9.29 29.41 -4.14
C PRO A 325 10.76 29.01 -3.96
N ALA A 326 11.61 30.02 -3.85
CA ALA A 326 13.04 29.85 -3.66
C ALA A 326 13.28 28.80 -2.56
N VAL A 327 14.05 27.77 -2.91
CA VAL A 327 14.68 26.90 -1.94
C VAL A 327 15.41 27.83 -0.98
N ALA A 328 14.89 27.94 0.25
CA ALA A 328 15.55 28.68 1.31
C ALA A 328 16.87 27.96 1.58
N GLU A 329 17.95 28.48 1.00
CA GLU A 329 19.31 28.24 1.46
C GLU A 329 19.31 28.43 2.98
N THR A 330 19.47 27.33 3.68
CA THR A 330 19.73 27.32 5.11
C THR A 330 21.08 27.98 5.30
N ARG A 331 21.03 29.28 5.59
CA ARG A 331 22.19 30.10 5.90
C ARG A 331 22.83 29.55 7.17
N ASN A 332 23.95 28.86 6.98
CA ASN A 332 24.87 28.36 8.00
C ASN A 332 25.32 29.50 8.94
N PRO A 333 25.02 29.47 10.26
CA PRO A 333 25.50 30.46 11.21
C PRO A 333 26.80 29.95 11.85
N ALA A 334 27.89 29.93 11.09
CA ALA A 334 29.22 29.61 11.62
C ALA A 334 30.29 30.43 10.91
N ALA A 335 30.30 31.75 11.14
CA ALA A 335 31.45 32.61 10.90
C ALA A 335 31.30 33.89 11.74
N ALA A 336 31.78 33.85 12.98
CA ALA A 336 32.04 35.07 13.75
C ALA A 336 33.29 35.77 13.17
N PRO A 337 33.28 37.09 12.97
CA PRO A 337 34.46 37.81 12.47
C PRO A 337 35.51 38.01 13.59
N PRO A 338 36.81 38.13 13.25
CA PRO A 338 37.88 38.30 14.22
C PRO A 338 37.91 39.74 14.76
N VAL A 339 38.18 39.86 16.06
CA VAL A 339 38.40 41.12 16.78
C VAL A 339 39.69 41.80 16.28
N PRO A 340 39.69 43.08 15.87
CA PRO A 340 40.92 43.80 15.58
C PRO A 340 41.56 44.27 16.89
N GLY A 341 42.83 43.92 17.08
CA GLY A 341 43.65 44.34 18.20
C GLY A 341 43.86 45.85 18.25
N THR A 342 43.77 46.40 19.44
CA THR A 342 44.16 47.77 19.77
C THR A 342 45.51 47.79 20.48
N GLY A 343 46.44 48.52 19.89
CA GLY A 343 47.68 49.01 20.49
C GLY A 343 48.52 49.68 19.39
N PRO A 344 49.41 50.65 19.68
CA PRO A 344 49.73 51.28 20.97
C PRO A 344 49.62 52.83 20.94
N ALA A 345 49.46 53.44 22.12
CA ALA A 345 49.97 54.76 22.50
C ALA A 345 49.91 54.90 24.02
#